data_AF-A0A1Q4UQU8-F1
#
_entry.id   AF-A0A1Q4UQU8-F1
#
_cell.length_a   1.000
_cell.length_b   1.000
_cell.length_c   1.000
_cell.angle_alpha   90.00
_cell.angle_beta   90.00
_cell.angle_gamma   90.00
#
_symmetry.space_group_name_H-M   'P 1'
#
loop_
_entity.id
_entity.type
_entity.pdbx_description
1 polymer ?
#
loop_
_entity_poly.entity_id
_entity_poly.type
_entity_poly.pdbx_seq_one_letter_code
_entity_poly.pdbx_strand_id
1 'polypeptide(L)'
;MKKDASYYEDRIRKKKKKQFDELTVGLSDEEFLKIPDEVLEETYPETTLNRIRVFLREADAMISALVNDTPDLNGKYNFSWIRPKSYFRERALVTDSRSREEIIKRLEWISNEDFGNDIDEWKSWINAFKELLSDRK
;
A
#
# COMPACT_ATOMS: atom_id res chain seq x y z
N MET A 1 -11.48 -9.84 17.97
CA MET A 1 -10.34 -10.48 17.28
C MET A 1 -9.31 -9.39 17.02
N LYS A 2 -8.04 -9.58 17.41
CA LYS A 2 -7.00 -8.57 17.18
C LYS A 2 -6.71 -8.53 15.68
N LYS A 3 -6.90 -7.38 15.03
CA LYS A 3 -6.56 -7.19 13.60
C LYS A 3 -5.06 -6.92 13.50
N ASP A 4 -4.26 -7.96 13.51
CA ASP A 4 -2.80 -7.87 13.32
C ASP A 4 -2.43 -7.95 11.83
N ALA A 5 -1.14 -7.84 11.49
CA ALA A 5 -0.73 -7.81 10.08
C ALA A 5 -1.10 -9.11 9.35
N SER A 6 -1.07 -10.26 10.03
CA SER A 6 -1.43 -11.56 9.45
C SER A 6 -2.90 -11.59 9.00
N TYR A 7 -3.80 -11.03 9.81
CA TYR A 7 -5.21 -10.90 9.46
C TYR A 7 -5.42 -10.12 8.15
N TYR A 8 -4.68 -9.03 7.97
CA TYR A 8 -4.78 -8.21 6.78
C TYR A 8 -4.11 -8.87 5.56
N GLU A 9 -2.95 -9.51 5.74
CA GLU A 9 -2.30 -10.28 4.66
C GLU A 9 -3.22 -11.39 4.14
N ASP A 10 -3.88 -12.12 5.03
CA ASP A 10 -4.84 -13.17 4.67
C ASP A 10 -6.08 -12.63 3.95
N ARG A 11 -6.59 -11.47 4.37
CA ARG A 11 -7.73 -10.82 3.70
C ARG A 11 -7.36 -10.42 2.27
N ILE A 12 -6.16 -9.88 2.05
CA ILE A 12 -5.66 -9.50 0.72
C ILE A 12 -5.49 -10.74 -0.15
N ARG A 13 -4.86 -11.80 0.39
CA ARG A 13 -4.71 -13.09 -0.31
C ARG A 13 -6.04 -13.67 -0.75
N LYS A 14 -7.05 -13.68 0.13
CA LYS A 14 -8.40 -14.15 -0.19
C LYS A 14 -9.08 -13.31 -1.27
N LYS A 15 -9.02 -11.97 -1.16
CA LYS A 15 -9.59 -11.04 -2.16
C LYS A 15 -8.97 -11.25 -3.54
N LYS A 16 -7.64 -11.32 -3.58
CA LYS A 16 -6.86 -11.43 -4.82
C LYS A 16 -7.01 -12.80 -5.48
N LYS A 17 -7.03 -13.87 -4.68
CA LYS A 17 -7.38 -15.22 -5.17
C LYS A 17 -8.78 -15.26 -5.80
N LYS A 18 -9.79 -14.65 -5.16
CA LYS A 18 -11.15 -14.58 -5.74
C LYS A 18 -11.16 -13.85 -7.08
N GLN A 19 -10.43 -12.74 -7.20
CA GLN A 19 -10.31 -11.99 -8.46
C GLN A 19 -9.61 -12.80 -9.55
N PHE A 20 -8.53 -13.53 -9.20
CA PHE A 20 -7.85 -14.43 -10.12
C PHE A 20 -8.79 -15.54 -10.59
N ASP A 21 -9.46 -16.22 -9.66
CA ASP A 21 -10.40 -17.29 -9.98
C ASP A 21 -11.54 -16.77 -10.89
N GLU A 22 -12.10 -15.59 -10.60
CA GLU A 22 -13.12 -14.94 -11.45
C GLU A 22 -12.61 -14.61 -12.87
N LEU A 23 -11.32 -14.25 -12.99
CA LEU A 23 -10.69 -13.91 -14.26
C LEU A 23 -10.40 -15.17 -15.11
N THR A 24 -10.03 -16.28 -14.47
CA THR A 24 -9.51 -17.48 -15.17
C THR A 24 -10.51 -18.63 -15.26
N VAL A 25 -11.61 -18.60 -14.51
CA VAL A 25 -12.59 -19.69 -14.50
C VAL A 25 -13.15 -19.94 -15.89
N GLY A 26 -13.05 -21.19 -16.35
CA GLY A 26 -13.62 -21.66 -17.61
C GLY A 26 -12.81 -21.30 -18.86
N LEU A 27 -11.67 -20.62 -18.73
CA LEU A 27 -10.77 -20.36 -19.85
C LEU A 27 -10.01 -21.62 -20.24
N SER A 28 -9.80 -21.79 -21.54
CA SER A 28 -8.81 -22.73 -22.08
C SER A 28 -7.38 -22.19 -21.93
N ASP A 29 -6.38 -23.07 -22.06
CA ASP A 29 -4.96 -22.68 -21.96
C ASP A 29 -4.58 -21.59 -22.98
N GLU A 30 -5.13 -21.63 -24.21
CA GLU A 30 -4.91 -20.60 -25.23
C GLU A 30 -5.58 -19.25 -24.91
N GLU A 31 -6.69 -19.26 -24.19
CA GLU A 31 -7.37 -18.03 -23.75
C GLU A 31 -6.68 -17.43 -22.54
N PHE A 32 -6.18 -18.27 -21.63
CA PHE A 32 -5.36 -17.84 -20.50
C PHE A 32 -4.10 -17.10 -20.95
N LEU A 33 -3.39 -17.61 -21.97
CA LEU A 33 -2.18 -16.99 -22.51
C LEU A 33 -2.42 -15.63 -23.21
N LYS A 34 -3.68 -15.27 -23.47
CA LYS A 34 -4.04 -13.96 -24.05
C LYS A 34 -4.31 -12.90 -22.99
N ILE A 35 -4.39 -13.27 -21.71
CA ILE A 35 -4.55 -12.30 -20.64
C ILE A 35 -3.25 -11.48 -20.54
N PRO A 36 -3.31 -10.14 -20.60
CA PRO A 36 -2.12 -9.31 -20.44
C PRO A 36 -1.44 -9.56 -19.08
N ASP A 37 -0.11 -9.64 -19.08
CA ASP A 37 0.68 -9.86 -17.86
C ASP A 37 0.36 -8.82 -16.77
N GLU A 38 0.09 -7.58 -17.15
CA GLU A 38 -0.30 -6.48 -16.25
C GLU A 38 -1.59 -6.80 -15.47
N VAL A 39 -2.56 -7.45 -16.12
CA VAL A 39 -3.84 -7.84 -15.50
C VAL A 39 -3.60 -9.01 -14.54
N LEU A 40 -2.77 -9.98 -14.92
CA LEU A 40 -2.37 -11.08 -14.03
C LEU A 40 -1.58 -10.57 -12.83
N GLU A 41 -0.67 -9.61 -13.03
CA GLU A 41 0.12 -8.98 -11.98
C GLU A 41 -0.74 -8.31 -10.91
N GLU A 42 -1.84 -7.66 -11.30
CA GLU A 42 -2.79 -7.04 -10.36
C GLU A 42 -3.62 -8.06 -9.58
N THR A 43 -3.74 -9.29 -10.08
CA THR A 43 -4.43 -10.40 -9.38
C THR A 43 -3.51 -11.19 -8.46
N TYR A 44 -2.19 -11.04 -8.54
CA TYR A 44 -1.28 -11.66 -7.58
C TYR A 44 -1.33 -10.96 -6.20
N PRO A 45 -1.58 -11.72 -5.12
CA PRO A 45 -1.56 -11.19 -3.76
C PRO A 45 -0.26 -10.48 -3.41
N GLU A 46 0.88 -11.02 -3.86
CA GLU A 46 2.22 -10.55 -3.55
C GLU A 46 2.48 -9.16 -4.13
N THR A 47 2.02 -8.89 -5.35
CA THR A 47 2.11 -7.56 -5.97
C THR A 47 1.35 -6.53 -5.15
N THR A 48 0.13 -6.90 -4.74
CA THR A 48 -0.74 -6.04 -3.94
C THR A 48 -0.12 -5.79 -2.56
N LEU A 49 0.33 -6.84 -1.87
CA LEU A 49 1.03 -6.74 -0.58
C LEU A 49 2.29 -5.89 -0.66
N ASN A 50 3.01 -5.94 -1.78
CA ASN A 50 4.20 -5.12 -1.96
C ASN A 50 3.83 -3.64 -2.19
N ARG A 51 2.84 -3.33 -3.05
CA ARG A 51 2.30 -1.96 -3.23
C ARG A 51 1.86 -1.36 -1.91
N ILE A 52 1.10 -2.14 -1.14
CA ILE A 52 0.61 -1.84 0.20
C ILE A 52 1.76 -1.49 1.16
N ARG A 53 2.84 -2.28 1.18
CA ARG A 53 4.05 -1.97 1.98
C ARG A 53 4.74 -0.66 1.55
N VAL A 54 4.73 -0.34 0.26
CA VAL A 54 5.24 0.95 -0.24
C VAL A 54 4.37 2.09 0.28
N PHE A 55 3.05 1.97 0.09
CA PHE A 55 2.10 3.00 0.48
C PHE A 55 2.04 3.21 1.98
N LEU A 56 2.26 2.18 2.81
CA LEU A 56 2.42 2.33 4.26
C LEU A 56 3.56 3.27 4.63
N ARG A 57 4.71 3.13 3.97
CA ARG A 57 5.87 3.96 4.26
C ARG A 57 5.66 5.39 3.79
N GLU A 58 5.00 5.56 2.65
CA GLU A 58 4.58 6.87 2.15
C GLU A 58 3.61 7.54 3.14
N ALA A 59 2.56 6.83 3.53
CA ALA A 59 1.56 7.26 4.50
C ALA A 59 2.15 7.64 5.86
N ASP A 60 3.04 6.81 6.39
CA ASP A 60 3.68 7.05 7.68
C ASP A 60 4.56 8.31 7.67
N ALA A 61 5.32 8.51 6.59
CA ALA A 61 6.12 9.73 6.42
C ALA A 61 5.23 10.98 6.33
N MET A 62 4.13 10.91 5.58
CA MET A 62 3.16 12.00 5.46
C MET A 62 2.49 12.35 6.80
N ILE A 63 2.02 11.34 7.54
CA ILE A 63 1.40 11.55 8.86
C ILE A 63 2.43 12.10 9.85
N SER A 64 3.66 11.58 9.84
CA SER A 64 4.73 12.07 10.71
C SER A 64 5.04 13.53 10.45
N ALA A 65 5.08 13.96 9.18
CA ALA A 65 5.29 15.36 8.82
C ALA A 65 4.12 16.25 9.28
N LEU A 66 2.87 15.81 9.09
CA LEU A 66 1.70 16.57 9.55
C LEU A 66 1.62 16.75 11.08
N VAL A 67 2.15 15.79 11.84
CA VAL A 67 2.09 15.78 13.31
C VAL A 67 3.26 16.51 13.94
N ASN A 68 4.47 16.30 13.42
CA ASN A 68 5.69 16.73 14.08
C ASN A 68 6.35 17.96 13.44
N ASP A 69 6.09 18.20 12.16
CA ASP A 69 6.79 19.23 11.41
C ASP A 69 5.96 20.51 11.28
N THR A 70 6.66 21.63 11.10
CA THR A 70 6.06 22.90 10.72
C THR A 70 6.20 23.05 9.21
N PRO A 71 5.13 23.47 8.49
CA PRO A 71 5.24 23.68 7.05
C PRO A 71 6.24 24.79 6.72
N ASP A 72 6.80 24.73 5.52
CA ASP A 72 7.68 25.76 4.98
C ASP A 72 6.93 27.10 4.75
N LEU A 73 7.66 28.12 4.28
CA LEU A 73 7.10 29.44 3.99
C LEU A 73 5.97 29.43 2.94
N ASN A 74 5.85 28.36 2.16
CA ASN A 74 4.80 28.17 1.16
C ASN A 74 3.65 27.28 1.67
N GLY A 75 3.64 26.90 2.95
CA GLY A 75 2.62 26.03 3.53
C GLY A 75 2.80 24.55 3.20
N LYS A 76 3.99 24.13 2.76
CA LYS A 76 4.27 22.74 2.35
C LYS A 76 5.04 21.96 3.41
N TYR A 77 4.73 20.68 3.52
CA TYR A 77 5.42 19.72 4.38
C TYR A 77 6.37 18.89 3.53
N ASN A 78 7.63 18.79 3.96
CA ASN A 78 8.64 17.97 3.31
C ASN A 78 8.75 16.62 4.04
N PHE A 79 8.72 15.53 3.30
CA PHE A 79 8.80 14.19 3.89
C PHE A 79 9.51 13.23 2.97
N SER A 80 10.08 12.18 3.55
CA SER A 80 10.82 11.17 2.80
C SER A 80 10.45 9.76 3.25
N TRP A 81 10.43 8.83 2.30
CA TRP A 81 10.17 7.42 2.58
C TRP A 81 10.98 6.51 1.66
N ILE A 82 11.14 5.26 2.10
CA ILE A 82 11.84 4.25 1.31
C ILE A 82 10.85 3.51 0.40
N ARG A 83 10.98 3.72 -0.91
CA ARG A 83 10.25 3.00 -1.95
C ARG A 83 11.08 1.83 -2.49
N PRO A 84 10.61 0.59 -2.40
CA PRO A 84 11.17 -0.53 -3.17
C PRO A 84 10.94 -0.27 -4.68
N LYS A 85 11.98 -0.36 -5.51
CA LYS A 85 11.83 -0.19 -6.97
C LYS A 85 11.17 -1.41 -7.64
N SER A 86 11.31 -2.61 -7.09
CA SER A 86 10.58 -3.83 -7.48
C SER A 86 10.75 -4.93 -6.41
N TYR A 87 10.07 -6.07 -6.58
CA TYR A 87 10.20 -7.24 -5.70
C TYR A 87 11.65 -7.76 -5.57
N PHE A 88 12.51 -7.48 -6.56
CA PHE A 88 13.88 -8.01 -6.66
C PHE A 88 14.99 -6.96 -6.59
N ARG A 89 14.71 -5.66 -6.34
CA ARG A 89 15.74 -4.60 -6.41
C ARG A 89 15.68 -3.55 -5.30
N GLU A 90 16.80 -2.84 -5.21
CA GLU A 90 17.22 -1.82 -4.26
C GLU A 90 16.13 -0.84 -3.79
N ARG A 91 16.26 -0.47 -2.51
CA ARG A 91 15.46 0.52 -1.81
C ARG A 91 15.90 1.92 -2.24
N ALA A 92 14.98 2.72 -2.79
CA ALA A 92 15.24 4.12 -3.12
C ALA A 92 14.63 5.02 -2.04
N LEU A 93 15.39 6.02 -1.58
CA LEU A 93 14.84 7.12 -0.82
C LEU A 93 14.09 8.05 -1.78
N VAL A 94 12.84 8.33 -1.46
CA VAL A 94 12.01 9.31 -2.15
C VAL A 94 11.79 10.46 -1.19
N THR A 95 11.91 11.69 -1.68
CA THR A 95 11.59 12.91 -0.94
C THR A 95 10.54 13.68 -1.73
N ASP A 96 9.53 14.19 -1.04
CA ASP A 96 8.43 14.94 -1.64
C ASP A 96 8.04 16.12 -0.74
N SER A 97 7.33 17.09 -1.32
CA SER A 97 6.91 18.33 -0.69
C SER A 97 5.48 18.68 -1.11
N ARG A 98 4.54 18.64 -0.17
CA ARG A 98 3.10 18.78 -0.46
C ARG A 98 2.37 19.66 0.54
N SER A 99 1.29 20.31 0.09
CA SER A 99 0.38 21.00 1.01
C SER A 99 -0.35 19.99 1.90
N ARG A 100 -0.94 20.48 2.99
CA ARG A 100 -1.77 19.66 3.88
C ARG A 100 -2.90 18.96 3.13
N GLU A 101 -3.57 19.67 2.23
CA GLU A 101 -4.70 19.17 1.43
C GLU A 101 -4.26 18.09 0.45
N GLU A 102 -3.10 18.27 -0.19
CA GLU A 102 -2.51 17.27 -1.10
C GLU A 102 -2.11 15.99 -0.35
N ILE A 103 -1.58 16.13 0.87
CA ILE A 103 -1.27 15.00 1.74
C ILE A 103 -2.56 14.25 2.11
N ILE A 104 -3.60 14.96 2.55
CA ILE A 104 -4.88 14.34 2.92
C ILE A 104 -5.48 13.59 1.73
N LYS A 105 -5.55 14.22 0.55
CA LYS A 105 -6.06 13.56 -0.67
C LYS A 105 -5.25 12.32 -1.05
N ARG A 106 -3.93 12.32 -0.84
CA ARG A 106 -3.09 11.15 -1.12
C ARG A 106 -3.37 10.02 -0.12
N LEU A 107 -3.52 10.35 1.16
CA LEU A 107 -3.88 9.38 2.19
C LEU A 107 -5.26 8.76 1.88
N GLU A 108 -6.24 9.56 1.47
CA GLU A 108 -7.55 9.09 1.01
C GLU A 108 -7.47 8.22 -0.26
N TRP A 109 -6.55 8.51 -1.18
CA TRP A 109 -6.36 7.65 -2.36
C TRP A 109 -5.74 6.29 -1.98
N ILE A 110 -4.70 6.31 -1.13
CA ILE A 110 -4.08 5.08 -0.59
C ILE A 110 -5.13 4.27 0.16
N SER A 111 -6.10 4.92 0.79
CA SER A 111 -7.16 4.28 1.56
C SER A 111 -8.16 3.61 0.64
N ASN A 112 -8.60 4.31 -0.41
CA ASN A 112 -9.67 3.84 -1.29
C ASN A 112 -9.27 2.68 -2.22
N GLU A 113 -8.00 2.55 -2.63
CA GLU A 113 -7.60 1.42 -3.50
C GLU A 113 -7.75 0.06 -2.80
N ASP A 114 -7.57 -0.03 -1.48
CA ASP A 114 -7.52 -1.32 -0.78
C ASP A 114 -8.29 -1.43 0.55
N PHE A 115 -8.64 -0.31 1.21
CA PHE A 115 -9.11 -0.29 2.61
C PHE A 115 -10.36 0.58 2.88
N GLY A 116 -10.86 1.34 1.90
CA GLY A 116 -12.02 2.24 2.07
C GLY A 116 -11.68 3.55 2.77
N ASN A 117 -12.66 4.21 3.38
CA ASN A 117 -12.55 5.57 3.95
C ASN A 117 -12.47 5.62 5.50
N ASP A 118 -12.10 4.53 6.18
CA ASP A 118 -12.09 4.46 7.65
C ASP A 118 -10.71 4.81 8.25
N ILE A 119 -10.62 5.95 8.94
CA ILE A 119 -9.39 6.49 9.57
C ILE A 119 -8.91 5.65 10.77
N ASP A 120 -9.81 4.98 11.49
CA ASP A 120 -9.41 4.13 12.63
C ASP A 120 -8.94 2.76 12.14
N GLU A 121 -9.51 2.26 11.05
CA GLU A 121 -8.97 1.11 10.32
C GLU A 121 -7.56 1.40 9.80
N TRP A 122 -7.31 2.63 9.35
CA TRP A 122 -5.98 3.14 8.96
C TRP A 122 -4.94 3.08 10.07
N LYS A 123 -5.25 3.64 11.25
CA LYS A 123 -4.32 3.62 12.38
C LYS A 123 -4.03 2.20 12.85
N SER A 124 -5.07 1.37 12.92
CA SER A 124 -4.93 -0.04 13.29
C SER A 124 -4.00 -0.78 12.32
N TRP A 125 -4.13 -0.47 11.03
CA TRP A 125 -3.36 -1.10 9.97
C TRP A 125 -1.89 -0.65 9.93
N ILE A 126 -1.63 0.65 10.04
CA ILE A 126 -0.27 1.19 10.17
C ILE A 126 0.44 0.56 11.37
N ASN A 127 -0.23 0.49 12.51
CA ASN A 127 0.34 -0.09 13.73
C ASN A 127 0.67 -1.57 13.54
N ALA A 128 -0.25 -2.35 12.97
CA ALA A 128 -0.05 -3.77 12.70
C ALA A 128 1.18 -4.05 11.80
N PHE A 129 1.37 -3.26 10.73
CA PHE A 129 2.52 -3.44 9.84
C PHE A 129 3.81 -2.82 10.36
N LYS A 130 3.74 -1.78 11.19
CA LYS A 130 4.92 -1.24 11.89
C LYS A 130 5.52 -2.29 12.82
N GLU A 131 4.69 -2.98 13.61
CA GLU A 131 5.12 -4.09 14.47
C GLU A 131 5.84 -5.19 13.66
N LEU A 132 5.29 -5.56 12.50
CA LEU A 132 5.88 -6.59 11.64
C LEU A 132 7.20 -6.17 10.95
N LEU A 133 7.42 -4.85 10.78
CA LEU A 133 8.66 -4.29 10.23
C LEU A 133 9.73 -4.06 11.30
N SER A 134 9.35 -3.84 12.56
CA SER A 134 10.29 -3.77 13.70
C SER A 134 10.85 -5.13 14.08
N ASP A 135 10.06 -6.19 13.94
CA ASP A 135 10.45 -7.57 14.33
C ASP A 135 11.38 -8.26 13.29
N ARG A 136 11.67 -7.61 12.17
CA ARG A 136 12.61 -8.11 11.13
C ARG A 136 14.00 -7.47 11.20
N LYS A 137 14.34 -6.81 12.32
CA LYS A 137 15.71 -6.39 12.67
C LYS A 137 16.37 -7.44 13.54
#